data_AF-A0A3D4MAQ1-F1
#
_entry.id   AF-A0A3D4MAQ1-F1
#
_cell.length_a   1.000
_cell.length_b   1.000
_cell.length_c   1.000
_cell.angle_alpha   90.00
_cell.angle_beta   90.00
_cell.angle_gamma   90.00
#
_symmetry.space_group_name_H-M   'P 1'
#
loop_
_entity.id
_entity.type
_entity.pdbx_description
1 polymer ?
#
loop_
_entity_poly.entity_id
_entity_poly.type
_entity_poly.pdbx_seq_one_letter_code
_entity_poly.pdbx_strand_id
1 'polypeptide(L)'
;MKRKLAILFLILLNPAYVYVSCVWVWLRFKLFMMPSGEERGLIEAAEKTKDILQWLIPLSIGLFLINFLVCRKLIASKRPMFISLVVTLSGVLIIAGFMLYHRQSYLDYQRKNTQLFHYFNERVEVRAEIVRGSKIIEAVPLNEFMEDIGTAKYKAGVWKFAKSFKIMFYLEDGGKDSIMTNGQIFGPYRDKYFATEENVLEKYLGE
;
A
#
# COMPACT_ATOMS: atom_id res chain seq x y z
N MET A 1 47.41 19.09 0.95
CA MET A 1 46.24 18.90 0.05
C MET A 1 45.45 17.61 0.30
N LYS A 2 46.07 16.41 0.28
CA LYS A 2 45.38 15.11 0.39
C LYS A 2 44.42 14.97 1.59
N ARG A 3 44.78 15.55 2.74
CA ARG A 3 43.96 15.53 3.98
C ARG A 3 42.66 16.34 3.87
N LYS A 4 42.70 17.53 3.27
CA LYS A 4 41.53 18.41 3.09
C LYS A 4 40.54 17.79 2.10
N LEU A 5 41.05 17.19 1.03
CA LEU A 5 40.26 16.43 0.05
C LEU A 5 39.53 15.23 0.67
N ALA A 6 40.20 14.46 1.53
CA ALA A 6 39.58 13.32 2.22
C ALA A 6 38.43 13.73 3.16
N ILE A 7 38.59 14.84 3.89
CA ILE A 7 37.54 15.39 4.76
C ILE A 7 36.37 15.90 3.92
N LEU A 8 36.63 16.64 2.85
CA LEU A 8 35.59 17.11 1.93
C LEU A 8 34.81 15.94 1.33
N PHE A 9 35.52 14.87 0.94
CA PHE A 9 34.89 13.66 0.41
C PHE A 9 33.97 12.99 1.43
N LEU A 10 34.38 12.86 2.70
CA LEU A 10 33.50 12.33 3.77
C LEU A 10 32.25 13.19 3.99
N ILE A 11 32.41 14.51 3.98
CA ILE A 11 31.32 15.46 4.18
C ILE A 11 30.30 15.40 3.03
N LEU A 12 30.74 15.11 1.80
CA LEU A 12 29.84 15.01 0.65
C LEU A 12 29.23 13.62 0.50
N LEU A 13 30.00 12.56 0.75
CA LEU A 13 29.57 11.17 0.52
C LEU A 13 28.38 10.77 1.40
N ASN A 14 28.40 11.12 2.69
CA ASN A 14 27.38 10.68 3.64
C ASN A 14 26.02 11.35 3.40
N PRO A 15 25.92 12.69 3.22
CA PRO A 15 24.68 13.34 2.80
C PRO A 15 24.21 12.86 1.43
N ALA A 16 25.11 12.63 0.46
CA ALA A 16 24.74 12.10 -0.84
C ALA A 16 24.12 10.70 -0.74
N TYR A 17 24.71 9.82 0.07
CA TYR A 17 24.13 8.50 0.38
C TYR A 17 22.73 8.63 0.97
N VAL A 18 22.54 9.44 2.01
CA VAL A 18 21.23 9.63 2.64
C VAL A 18 20.23 10.18 1.63
N TYR A 19 20.62 11.21 0.86
CA TYR A 19 19.76 11.83 -0.14
C TYR A 19 19.32 10.84 -1.21
N VAL A 20 20.26 10.12 -1.84
CA VAL A 20 19.95 9.14 -2.89
C VAL A 20 19.06 8.03 -2.35
N SER A 21 19.33 7.52 -1.14
CA SER A 21 18.47 6.52 -0.50
C SER A 21 17.06 7.05 -0.20
N CYS A 22 16.93 8.28 0.28
CA CYS A 22 15.61 8.89 0.52
C CYS A 22 14.84 9.09 -0.78
N VAL A 23 15.47 9.59 -1.84
CA VAL A 23 14.84 9.71 -3.17
C VAL A 23 14.39 8.34 -3.67
N TRP A 24 15.22 7.30 -3.52
CA TRP A 24 14.85 5.95 -3.93
C TRP A 24 13.65 5.39 -3.14
N VAL A 25 13.62 5.56 -1.82
CA VAL A 25 12.47 5.22 -0.96
C VAL A 25 11.21 5.96 -1.42
N TRP A 26 11.33 7.27 -1.65
CA TRP A 26 10.22 8.10 -2.12
C TRP A 26 9.67 7.57 -3.44
N LEU A 27 10.53 7.30 -4.43
CA LEU A 27 10.14 6.75 -5.74
C LEU A 27 9.37 5.44 -5.58
N ARG A 28 9.87 4.51 -4.74
CA ARG A 28 9.23 3.20 -4.53
C ARG A 28 7.81 3.29 -3.96
N PHE A 29 7.55 4.25 -3.07
CA PHE A 29 6.22 4.41 -2.47
C PHE A 29 5.30 5.39 -3.23
N LYS A 30 5.83 6.40 -3.93
CA LYS A 30 5.04 7.45 -4.62
C LYS A 30 4.73 7.17 -6.09
N LEU A 31 5.66 6.60 -6.86
CA LEU A 31 5.41 6.34 -8.30
C LEU A 31 4.36 5.25 -8.54
N PHE A 32 4.14 4.38 -7.56
CA PHE A 32 3.21 3.26 -7.64
C PHE A 32 1.98 3.45 -6.73
N MET A 33 1.46 4.68 -6.64
CA MET A 33 0.22 5.00 -5.91
C MET A 33 -1.05 4.68 -6.72
N MET A 34 -1.05 3.58 -7.48
CA MET A 34 -2.31 3.07 -8.02
C MET A 34 -3.13 2.48 -6.86
N PRO A 35 -4.42 2.83 -6.74
CA PRO A 35 -5.27 2.24 -5.71
C PRO A 35 -5.40 0.73 -6.01
N SER A 36 -4.93 -0.09 -5.07
CA SER A 36 -5.05 -1.55 -5.11
C SER A 36 -5.90 -2.10 -3.96
N GLY A 37 -6.35 -1.22 -3.06
CA GLY A 37 -7.11 -1.55 -1.86
C GLY A 37 -6.21 -1.77 -0.64
N GLU A 38 -6.77 -1.62 0.56
CA GLU A 38 -6.02 -1.72 1.82
C GLU A 38 -5.28 -3.05 1.99
N GLU A 39 -5.92 -4.19 1.68
CA GLU A 39 -5.32 -5.51 1.87
C GLU A 39 -4.13 -5.75 0.92
N ARG A 40 -4.32 -5.51 -0.38
CA ARG A 40 -3.23 -5.62 -1.36
C ARG A 40 -2.14 -4.57 -1.11
N GLY A 41 -2.53 -3.36 -0.74
CA GLY A 41 -1.62 -2.29 -0.35
C GLY A 41 -0.72 -2.67 0.83
N LEU A 42 -1.22 -3.40 1.83
CA LEU A 42 -0.39 -3.92 2.93
C LEU A 42 0.68 -4.90 2.45
N ILE A 43 0.31 -5.80 1.55
CA ILE A 43 1.22 -6.79 0.95
C ILE A 43 2.28 -6.07 0.11
N GLU A 44 1.87 -5.21 -0.82
CA GLU A 44 2.77 -4.43 -1.66
C GLU A 44 3.72 -3.55 -0.83
N ALA A 45 3.22 -2.92 0.24
CA ALA A 45 4.04 -2.10 1.12
C ALA A 45 5.11 -2.92 1.84
N ALA A 46 4.77 -4.15 2.26
CA ALA A 46 5.72 -5.07 2.88
C ALA A 46 6.79 -5.53 1.87
N GLU A 47 6.39 -5.88 0.64
CA GLU A 47 7.31 -6.25 -0.44
C GLU A 47 8.25 -5.10 -0.80
N LYS A 48 7.73 -3.89 -1.02
CA LYS A 48 8.52 -2.68 -1.27
C LYS A 48 9.51 -2.41 -0.13
N THR A 49 9.09 -2.57 1.12
CA THR A 49 9.97 -2.41 2.29
C THR A 49 11.10 -3.45 2.27
N LYS A 50 10.77 -4.72 2.01
CA LYS A 50 11.75 -5.80 1.91
C LYS A 50 12.78 -5.53 0.81
N ASP A 51 12.32 -5.14 -0.37
CA ASP A 51 13.19 -4.77 -1.50
C ASP A 51 14.12 -3.61 -1.13
N ILE A 52 13.59 -2.58 -0.47
CA ILE A 52 14.40 -1.44 0.00
C ILE A 52 15.50 -1.92 0.94
N LEU A 53 15.16 -2.75 1.93
CA LEU A 53 16.12 -3.27 2.90
C LEU A 53 17.19 -4.15 2.25
N GLN A 54 16.82 -4.99 1.28
CA GLN A 54 17.77 -5.87 0.58
C GLN A 54 18.89 -5.10 -0.13
N TRP A 55 18.62 -3.92 -0.68
CA TRP A 55 19.65 -3.07 -1.28
C TRP A 55 20.34 -2.16 -0.27
N LEU A 56 19.61 -1.70 0.76
CA LEU A 56 20.15 -0.79 1.76
C LEU A 56 21.29 -1.44 2.57
N ILE A 57 21.16 -2.73 2.90
CA ILE A 57 22.19 -3.48 3.65
C ILE A 57 23.56 -3.46 2.95
N PRO A 58 23.72 -3.98 1.72
CA PRO A 58 25.02 -3.99 1.04
C PRO A 58 25.55 -2.58 0.77
N LEU A 59 24.66 -1.62 0.45
CA LEU A 59 25.04 -0.21 0.26
C LEU A 59 25.65 0.39 1.54
N SER A 60 25.04 0.10 2.70
CA SER A 60 25.50 0.59 4.01
C SER A 60 26.82 -0.05 4.43
N ILE A 61 27.02 -1.35 4.12
CA ILE A 61 28.30 -2.04 4.33
C ILE A 61 29.39 -1.39 3.48
N GLY A 62 29.11 -1.13 2.19
CA GLY A 62 30.03 -0.43 1.29
C GLY A 62 30.40 0.96 1.80
N LEU A 63 29.40 1.75 2.23
CA LEU A 63 29.62 3.07 2.82
C LEU A 63 30.49 3.01 4.08
N PHE A 64 30.22 2.05 4.98
CA PHE A 64 31.02 1.83 6.19
C PHE A 64 32.49 1.52 5.86
N LEU A 65 32.75 0.67 4.86
CA LEU A 65 34.12 0.35 4.44
C LEU A 65 34.84 1.58 3.85
N ILE A 66 34.15 2.36 3.02
CA ILE A 66 34.71 3.60 2.45
C ILE A 66 35.01 4.60 3.58
N ASN A 67 34.05 4.86 4.47
CA ASN A 67 34.22 5.75 5.61
C ASN A 67 35.37 5.30 6.52
N PHE A 68 35.52 3.99 6.75
CA PHE A 68 36.62 3.42 7.52
C PHE A 68 37.98 3.66 6.86
N LEU A 69 38.11 3.39 5.56
CA LEU A 69 39.37 3.57 4.82
C LEU A 69 39.78 5.06 4.77
N VAL A 70 38.83 5.96 4.59
CA VAL A 70 39.10 7.41 4.58
C VAL A 70 39.49 7.88 5.99
N CYS A 71 38.76 7.49 7.03
CA CYS A 71 39.10 7.80 8.42
C CYS A 71 40.45 7.23 8.84
N ARG A 72 40.81 6.02 8.40
CA ARG A 72 42.11 5.39 8.69
C ARG A 72 43.28 6.13 8.04
N LYS A 73 43.11 6.62 6.80
CA LYS A 73 44.13 7.45 6.12
C LYS A 73 44.27 8.85 6.73
N LEU A 74 43.24 9.34 7.41
CA LEU A 74 43.27 10.56 8.21
C LEU A 74 43.96 10.27 9.56
N ILE A 75 45.30 10.41 9.61
CA ILE A 75 46.22 10.16 10.75
C ILE A 75 45.78 10.73 12.12
N ALA A 76 44.74 11.58 12.19
CA ALA A 76 44.27 12.21 13.42
C ALA A 76 43.17 11.45 14.18
N SER A 77 42.51 10.43 13.60
CA SER A 77 41.49 9.69 14.35
C SER A 77 42.10 8.49 15.08
N LYS A 78 42.07 8.53 16.42
CA LYS A 78 42.47 7.39 17.25
C LYS A 78 41.50 6.20 17.14
N ARG A 79 40.28 6.40 16.60
CA ARG A 79 39.20 5.40 16.55
C ARG A 79 38.42 5.47 15.22
N PRO A 80 39.06 5.21 14.06
CA PRO A 80 38.43 5.36 12.75
C PRO A 80 37.25 4.41 12.53
N MET A 81 37.30 3.22 13.13
CA MET A 81 36.21 2.23 13.06
C MET A 81 34.94 2.75 13.74
N PHE A 82 35.07 3.33 14.94
CA PHE A 82 33.93 3.85 15.70
C PHE A 82 33.27 5.03 15.00
N ILE A 83 34.07 5.98 14.48
CA ILE A 83 33.52 7.13 13.72
C ILE A 83 32.76 6.64 12.48
N SER A 84 33.35 5.73 11.71
CA SER A 84 32.70 5.16 10.53
C SER A 84 31.36 4.51 10.87
N LEU A 85 31.34 3.71 11.95
CA LEU A 85 30.13 3.05 12.42
C LEU A 85 29.04 4.06 12.81
N VAL A 86 29.38 5.09 13.60
CA VAL A 86 28.43 6.12 14.05
C VAL A 86 27.84 6.87 12.85
N VAL A 87 28.66 7.27 11.89
CA VAL A 87 28.19 7.99 10.70
C VAL A 87 27.26 7.11 9.87
N THR A 88 27.65 5.86 9.58
CA THR A 88 26.80 4.93 8.81
C THR A 88 25.48 4.64 9.55
N LEU A 89 25.52 4.37 10.86
CA LEU A 89 24.31 4.13 11.65
C LEU A 89 23.37 5.32 11.66
N SER A 90 23.91 6.55 11.78
CA SER A 90 23.07 7.76 11.73
C SER A 90 22.33 7.89 10.39
N GLY A 91 23.01 7.59 9.27
CA GLY A 91 22.38 7.57 7.95
C GLY A 91 21.29 6.52 7.83
N VAL A 92 21.55 5.29 8.29
CA VAL A 92 20.57 4.20 8.30
C VAL A 92 19.33 4.56 9.12
N LEU A 93 19.51 5.19 10.29
CA LEU A 93 18.39 5.62 11.14
C LEU A 93 17.51 6.68 10.45
N ILE A 94 18.12 7.66 9.78
CA ILE A 94 17.40 8.67 9.00
C ILE A 94 16.59 8.00 7.89
N ILE A 95 17.21 7.09 7.13
CA ILE A 95 16.55 6.38 6.02
C ILE A 95 15.42 5.49 6.53
N ALA A 96 15.63 4.80 7.66
CA ALA A 96 14.60 3.96 8.27
C ALA A 96 13.37 4.79 8.72
N GLY A 97 13.60 5.93 9.38
CA GLY A 97 12.51 6.85 9.74
C GLY A 97 11.76 7.37 8.52
N PHE A 98 12.48 7.76 7.47
CA PHE A 98 11.91 8.21 6.21
C PHE A 98 11.08 7.13 5.51
N MET A 99 11.57 5.88 5.51
CA MET A 99 10.88 4.72 4.96
C MET A 99 9.58 4.41 5.71
N LEU A 100 9.60 4.44 7.05
CA LEU A 100 8.40 4.22 7.85
C LEU A 100 7.34 5.29 7.58
N TYR A 101 7.75 6.56 7.48
CA TYR A 101 6.87 7.66 7.13
C TYR A 101 6.21 7.45 5.75
N HIS A 102 6.99 7.11 4.72
CA HIS A 102 6.45 6.90 3.38
C HIS A 102 5.59 5.65 3.25
N ARG A 103 5.94 4.58 3.96
CA ARG A 103 5.10 3.39 4.07
C ARG A 103 3.73 3.74 4.65
N GLN A 104 3.69 4.49 5.75
CA GLN A 104 2.44 4.90 6.37
C GLN A 104 1.62 5.80 5.44
N SER A 105 2.26 6.79 4.81
CA SER A 105 1.60 7.68 3.85
C SER A 105 0.99 6.91 2.67
N TYR A 106 1.67 5.88 2.16
CA TYR A 106 1.14 5.00 1.12
C TYR A 106 -0.06 4.19 1.62
N LEU A 107 0.00 3.60 2.82
CA LEU A 107 -1.12 2.84 3.38
C LEU A 107 -2.35 3.70 3.67
N ASP A 108 -2.14 4.93 4.16
CA ASP A 108 -3.24 5.88 4.38
C ASP A 108 -3.91 6.26 3.05
N TYR A 109 -3.12 6.42 1.98
CA TYR A 109 -3.65 6.63 0.64
C TYR A 109 -4.45 5.42 0.15
N GLN A 110 -3.94 4.20 0.34
CA GLN A 110 -4.66 2.98 -0.05
C GLN A 110 -5.98 2.84 0.71
N ARG A 111 -5.98 3.06 2.04
CA ARG A 111 -7.19 3.03 2.87
C ARG A 111 -8.24 4.05 2.40
N LYS A 112 -7.83 5.29 2.14
CA LYS A 112 -8.76 6.35 1.69
C LYS A 112 -9.37 6.07 0.32
N ASN A 113 -8.60 5.43 -0.55
CA ASN A 113 -9.05 5.10 -1.91
C ASN A 113 -9.53 3.65 -2.02
N THR A 114 -9.74 2.96 -0.90
CA THR A 114 -10.27 1.60 -0.89
C THR A 114 -11.74 1.63 -1.23
N GLN A 115 -12.04 1.03 -2.38
CA GLN A 115 -13.37 0.81 -2.92
C GLN A 115 -13.74 -0.68 -2.85
N LEU A 116 -15.04 -0.98 -2.89
CA LEU A 116 -15.58 -2.34 -2.83
C LEU A 116 -14.97 -3.25 -3.92
N PHE A 117 -14.72 -2.72 -5.12
CA PHE A 117 -14.17 -3.49 -6.23
C PHE A 117 -12.82 -4.13 -5.94
N HIS A 118 -11.99 -3.51 -5.08
CA HIS A 118 -10.68 -4.06 -4.74
C HIS A 118 -10.76 -5.36 -3.93
N TYR A 119 -11.94 -5.72 -3.42
CA TYR A 119 -12.17 -6.96 -2.69
C TYR A 119 -12.65 -8.09 -3.58
N PHE A 120 -13.17 -7.78 -4.77
CA PHE A 120 -13.52 -8.78 -5.77
C PHE A 120 -12.27 -9.24 -6.51
N ASN A 121 -12.28 -10.49 -6.92
CA ASN A 121 -11.18 -11.05 -7.69
C ASN A 121 -11.57 -11.04 -9.17
N GLU A 122 -10.98 -10.12 -9.95
CA GLU A 122 -11.23 -9.92 -11.40
C GLU A 122 -11.16 -11.19 -12.25
N ARG A 123 -10.56 -12.28 -11.72
CA ARG A 123 -10.33 -13.54 -12.44
C ARG A 123 -11.34 -14.64 -12.13
N VAL A 124 -12.32 -14.40 -11.26
CA VAL A 124 -13.15 -15.50 -10.77
C VAL A 124 -14.64 -15.19 -10.84
N GLU A 125 -15.10 -13.96 -10.71
CA GLU A 125 -16.54 -13.71 -10.62
C GLU A 125 -17.18 -13.46 -12.00
N VAL A 126 -18.27 -14.18 -12.31
CA VAL A 126 -18.87 -14.24 -13.66
C VAL A 126 -20.18 -13.47 -13.74
N ARG A 127 -20.98 -13.49 -12.67
CA ARG A 127 -22.32 -12.88 -12.64
C ARG A 127 -22.71 -12.45 -11.23
N ALA A 128 -23.50 -11.38 -11.16
CA ALA A 128 -24.15 -10.91 -9.96
C ALA A 128 -25.67 -11.14 -10.07
N GLU A 129 -26.27 -11.80 -9.08
CA GLU A 129 -27.73 -11.94 -8.98
C GLU A 129 -28.24 -11.12 -7.80
N ILE A 130 -29.21 -10.25 -8.04
CA ILE A 130 -29.89 -9.48 -6.99
C ILE A 130 -31.05 -10.31 -6.46
N VAL A 131 -31.00 -10.68 -5.19
CA VAL A 131 -31.98 -11.56 -4.54
C VAL A 131 -32.73 -10.81 -3.44
N ARG A 132 -34.07 -10.94 -3.44
CA ARG A 132 -34.94 -10.49 -2.35
C ARG A 132 -35.72 -11.67 -1.79
N GLY A 133 -35.41 -12.07 -0.56
CA GLY A 133 -35.95 -13.30 0.02
C GLY A 133 -35.44 -14.52 -0.74
N SER A 134 -36.36 -15.27 -1.38
CA SER A 134 -36.04 -16.44 -2.22
C SER A 134 -36.12 -16.17 -3.72
N LYS A 135 -36.47 -14.95 -4.14
CA LYS A 135 -36.65 -14.60 -5.55
C LYS A 135 -35.43 -13.86 -6.09
N ILE A 136 -34.94 -14.33 -7.24
CA ILE A 136 -33.99 -13.60 -8.07
C ILE A 136 -34.79 -12.48 -8.76
N ILE A 137 -34.36 -11.24 -8.55
CA ILE A 137 -34.94 -10.05 -9.17
C ILE A 137 -34.31 -9.84 -10.54
N GLU A 138 -32.98 -9.88 -10.58
CA GLU A 138 -32.23 -9.63 -11.81
C GLU A 138 -30.88 -10.37 -11.77
N ALA A 139 -30.41 -10.76 -12.95
CA ALA A 139 -29.08 -11.32 -13.16
C ALA A 139 -28.31 -10.41 -14.11
N VAL A 140 -27.21 -9.84 -13.63
CA VAL A 140 -26.42 -8.84 -14.33
C VAL A 140 -24.99 -9.38 -14.51
N PRO A 141 -24.34 -9.17 -15.66
CA PRO A 141 -22.91 -9.43 -15.80
C PRO A 141 -22.15 -8.70 -14.70
N LEU A 142 -21.14 -9.34 -14.10
CA LEU A 142 -20.41 -8.73 -12.98
C LEU A 142 -19.84 -7.36 -13.39
N ASN A 143 -19.25 -7.25 -14.58
CA ASN A 143 -18.61 -6.01 -15.03
C ASN A 143 -19.58 -4.82 -15.06
N GLU A 144 -20.81 -5.03 -15.52
CA GLU A 144 -21.86 -4.01 -15.51
C GLU A 144 -22.24 -3.66 -14.07
N PHE A 145 -22.49 -4.67 -13.24
CA PHE A 145 -22.76 -4.45 -11.81
C PHE A 145 -21.62 -3.69 -11.10
N MET A 146 -20.37 -3.96 -11.47
CA MET A 146 -19.18 -3.32 -10.90
C MET A 146 -19.02 -1.86 -11.32
N GLU A 147 -19.41 -1.53 -12.56
CA GLU A 147 -19.52 -0.15 -13.04
C GLU A 147 -20.60 0.60 -12.26
N ASP A 148 -21.73 -0.08 -11.99
CA ASP A 148 -22.91 0.47 -11.35
C ASP A 148 -22.76 0.71 -9.85
N ILE A 149 -22.12 -0.21 -9.12
CA ILE A 149 -21.72 0.03 -7.72
C ILE A 149 -20.53 1.00 -7.59
N GLY A 150 -20.15 1.62 -8.71
CA GLY A 150 -19.01 2.50 -8.92
C GLY A 150 -18.38 3.06 -7.65
N THR A 151 -17.11 2.73 -7.45
CA THR A 151 -16.25 3.26 -6.38
C THR A 151 -16.79 3.22 -4.95
N ALA A 152 -17.79 2.38 -4.63
CA ALA A 152 -18.37 2.29 -3.29
C ALA A 152 -17.28 2.30 -2.21
N LYS A 153 -17.24 3.37 -1.41
CA LYS A 153 -16.10 3.69 -0.54
C LYS A 153 -16.25 2.97 0.79
N TYR A 154 -15.13 2.55 1.35
CA TYR A 154 -15.10 1.98 2.69
C TYR A 154 -15.75 2.92 3.72
N LYS A 155 -16.60 2.35 4.57
CA LYS A 155 -17.29 3.05 5.66
C LYS A 155 -17.02 2.35 6.98
N ALA A 156 -16.42 3.08 7.92
CA ALA A 156 -16.13 2.58 9.24
C ALA A 156 -17.41 2.43 10.09
N GLY A 157 -17.38 1.53 11.07
CA GLY A 157 -18.45 1.30 12.04
C GLY A 157 -19.35 0.11 11.73
N VAL A 158 -20.28 -0.16 12.64
CA VAL A 158 -21.29 -1.21 12.50
C VAL A 158 -22.53 -0.61 11.86
N TRP A 159 -22.94 -1.16 10.72
CA TRP A 159 -24.11 -0.69 9.97
C TRP A 159 -25.23 -1.74 10.03
N LYS A 160 -26.48 -1.28 10.10
CA LYS A 160 -27.68 -2.12 10.03
C LYS A 160 -28.58 -1.62 8.91
N PHE A 161 -29.20 -2.57 8.20
CA PHE A 161 -30.07 -2.31 7.05
C PHE A 161 -31.54 -2.33 7.47
N ALA A 162 -32.34 -1.36 7.03
CA ALA A 162 -33.80 -1.39 7.21
C ALA A 162 -34.51 -2.28 6.16
N LYS A 163 -33.97 -2.30 4.92
CA LYS A 163 -34.36 -3.21 3.83
C LYS A 163 -33.09 -3.88 3.33
N SER A 164 -33.10 -5.20 3.13
CA SER A 164 -31.92 -5.94 2.71
C SER A 164 -32.20 -6.79 1.48
N PHE A 165 -31.38 -6.57 0.46
CA PHE A 165 -31.17 -7.45 -0.67
C PHE A 165 -29.88 -8.23 -0.45
N LYS A 166 -29.79 -9.38 -1.08
CA LYS A 166 -28.57 -10.19 -1.12
C LYS A 166 -28.08 -10.21 -2.56
N ILE A 167 -26.88 -9.73 -2.80
CA ILE A 167 -26.22 -9.90 -4.09
C ILE A 167 -25.41 -11.18 -4.01
N MET A 168 -25.66 -12.11 -4.93
CA MET A 168 -24.95 -13.36 -5.05
C MET A 168 -23.92 -13.25 -6.18
N PHE A 169 -22.65 -13.48 -5.86
CA PHE A 169 -21.57 -13.58 -6.83
C PHE A 169 -21.30 -15.04 -7.13
N TYR A 170 -21.17 -15.37 -8.41
CA TYR A 170 -20.84 -16.72 -8.86
C TYR A 170 -19.43 -16.74 -9.44
N LEU A 171 -18.65 -17.70 -8.99
CA LEU A 171 -17.26 -17.88 -9.34
C LEU A 171 -17.11 -18.83 -10.54
N GLU A 172 -16.06 -18.68 -11.35
CA GLU A 172 -15.73 -19.52 -12.51
C GLU A 172 -15.47 -20.97 -12.09
N ASP A 173 -14.97 -21.18 -10.86
CA ASP A 173 -14.75 -22.50 -10.25
C ASP A 173 -16.04 -23.13 -9.69
N GLY A 174 -17.19 -22.47 -9.85
CA GLY A 174 -18.49 -22.90 -9.34
C GLY A 174 -18.78 -22.47 -7.89
N GLY A 175 -17.85 -21.78 -7.23
CA GLY A 175 -18.05 -21.20 -5.92
C GLY A 175 -19.11 -20.09 -5.91
N LYS A 176 -19.61 -19.75 -4.72
CA LYS A 176 -20.56 -18.67 -4.53
C LYS A 176 -20.14 -17.80 -3.35
N ASP A 177 -20.19 -16.51 -3.55
CA ASP A 177 -20.04 -15.52 -2.49
C ASP A 177 -21.26 -14.62 -2.45
N SER A 178 -21.42 -13.83 -1.40
CA SER A 178 -22.53 -12.91 -1.30
C SER A 178 -22.26 -11.70 -0.43
N ILE A 179 -22.91 -10.61 -0.79
CA ILE A 179 -22.91 -9.38 -0.01
C ILE A 179 -24.35 -8.94 0.25
N MET A 180 -24.61 -8.52 1.48
CA MET A 180 -25.90 -7.91 1.84
C MET A 180 -25.86 -6.42 1.47
N THR A 181 -26.98 -5.89 1.01
CA THR A 181 -27.07 -4.47 0.64
C THR A 181 -28.47 -3.92 0.81
N ASN A 182 -28.59 -2.61 1.02
CA ASN A 182 -29.86 -1.88 0.83
C ASN A 182 -29.86 -1.03 -0.45
N GLY A 183 -28.84 -1.21 -1.29
CA GLY A 183 -28.56 -0.47 -2.51
C GLY A 183 -27.74 0.80 -2.34
N GLN A 184 -27.59 1.31 -1.12
CA GLN A 184 -26.66 2.40 -0.80
C GLN A 184 -25.46 1.93 0.04
N ILE A 185 -25.66 0.93 0.90
CA ILE A 185 -24.66 0.36 1.79
C ILE A 185 -24.54 -1.12 1.49
N PHE A 186 -23.31 -1.61 1.37
CA PHE A 186 -22.94 -2.98 1.06
C PHE A 186 -22.11 -3.54 2.20
N GLY A 187 -22.48 -4.70 2.73
CA GLY A 187 -21.70 -5.42 3.73
C GLY A 187 -22.56 -6.23 4.73
N PRO A 188 -21.93 -6.94 5.68
CA PRO A 188 -20.49 -7.10 5.79
C PRO A 188 -19.94 -7.95 4.64
N TYR A 189 -18.86 -7.49 4.02
CA TYR A 189 -18.05 -8.26 3.08
C TYR A 189 -16.63 -8.27 3.60
N ARG A 190 -16.12 -9.45 4.01
CA ARG A 190 -14.88 -9.59 4.80
C ARG A 190 -14.81 -8.62 5.98
N ASP A 191 -15.88 -8.58 6.78
CA ASP A 191 -16.04 -7.70 7.95
C ASP A 191 -16.01 -6.18 7.66
N LYS A 192 -16.15 -5.76 6.40
CA LYS A 192 -16.17 -4.35 5.99
C LYS A 192 -17.49 -3.94 5.36
N TYR A 193 -17.79 -2.65 5.50
CA TYR A 193 -18.95 -2.00 4.88
C TYR A 193 -18.48 -0.98 3.86
N PHE A 194 -19.23 -0.85 2.78
CA PHE A 194 -18.99 0.08 1.70
C PHE A 194 -20.26 0.86 1.43
N ALA A 195 -20.14 2.10 0.97
CA ALA A 195 -21.29 2.90 0.63
C ALA A 195 -21.11 3.66 -0.68
N THR A 196 -22.21 3.81 -1.39
CA THR A 196 -22.39 4.68 -2.54
C THR A 196 -23.15 5.93 -2.10
N GLU A 197 -23.05 7.00 -2.88
CA GLU A 197 -23.80 8.24 -2.61
C GLU A 197 -25.30 8.03 -2.87
N GLU A 198 -25.61 7.26 -3.93
CA GLU A 198 -26.96 6.98 -4.40
C GLU A 198 -27.33 5.51 -4.25
N ASN A 199 -28.63 5.21 -4.36
CA ASN A 199 -29.15 3.84 -4.34
C ASN A 199 -28.98 3.20 -5.72
N VAL A 200 -27.91 2.43 -5.91
CA VAL A 200 -27.59 1.81 -7.20
C VAL A 200 -28.52 0.64 -7.56
N LEU A 201 -29.32 0.15 -6.61
CA LEU A 201 -30.29 -0.90 -6.87
C LEU A 201 -31.59 -0.40 -7.48
N GLU A 202 -31.87 0.91 -7.43
CA GLU A 202 -33.13 1.49 -7.90
C GLU A 202 -33.41 1.14 -9.37
N LYS A 203 -32.38 1.21 -10.21
CA LYS A 203 -32.46 0.88 -11.65
C LYS A 203 -32.82 -0.59 -11.96
N TYR A 204 -32.55 -1.51 -11.03
CA TYR A 204 -32.85 -2.95 -11.18
C TYR A 204 -34.19 -3.34 -10.53
N LEU A 205 -34.75 -2.46 -9.70
CA LEU A 205 -35.99 -2.73 -8.98
C LEU A 205 -37.24 -2.28 -9.74
N GLY A 206 -37.08 -1.51 -10.83
CA GLY A 206 -38.14 -1.16 -11.76
C GLY A 206 -39.27 -0.33 -11.14
N GLU A 207 -38.94 0.64 -10.28
CA GLU A 207 -39.89 1.68 -9.84
C GLU A 207 -40.04 2.79 -10.89
#